data_AF-W2IZL5-F1
#
_entry.id   AF-W2IZL5-F1
#
_cell.length_a   1.000
_cell.length_b   1.000
_cell.length_c   1.000
_cell.angle_alpha   90.00
_cell.angle_beta   90.00
_cell.angle_gamma   90.00
#
_symmetry.space_group_name_H-M   'P 1'
#
loop_
_entity.id
_entity.type
_entity.pdbx_description
1 polymer ?
#
loop_
_entity_poly.entity_id
_entity_poly.type
_entity_poly.pdbx_seq_one_letter_code
_entity_poly.pdbx_strand_id
1 'polypeptide(L)'
;MSTEASLLVKLVIILDNAPAHSQSEDLTKNREDLELLRLGPYSPMCSPIEGCFSVLKAWIKAFLAFNADQMFDLPYGDKTEWRMRLLENAIAGECCRPLH
;
A
#
# COMPACT_ATOMS: atom_id res chain seq x y z
N MET A 1 -13.09 30.07 -31.73
CA MET A 1 -11.97 29.78 -30.81
C MET A 1 -12.56 29.72 -29.40
N SER A 2 -13.10 28.57 -29.02
CA SER A 2 -13.63 28.34 -27.68
C SER A 2 -12.53 27.69 -26.87
N THR A 3 -11.93 28.44 -25.95
CA THR A 3 -10.98 27.91 -24.98
C THR A 3 -11.82 27.26 -23.88
N GLU A 4 -12.24 26.01 -24.09
CA GLU A 4 -12.73 25.19 -23.00
C GLU A 4 -11.54 24.96 -22.06
N ALA A 5 -11.51 25.71 -20.96
CA ALA A 5 -10.70 25.38 -19.82
C ALA A 5 -11.24 24.07 -19.25
N SER A 6 -10.84 22.95 -19.85
CA SER A 6 -10.88 21.66 -19.18
C SER A 6 -10.18 21.87 -17.85
N LEU A 7 -10.94 21.79 -16.76
CA LEU A 7 -10.40 21.70 -15.42
C LEU A 7 -9.55 20.43 -15.37
N LEU A 8 -8.29 20.56 -15.77
CA LEU A 8 -7.31 19.49 -15.73
C LEU A 8 -7.11 19.14 -14.26
N VAL A 9 -7.76 18.06 -13.81
CA VAL A 9 -7.45 17.44 -12.53
C VAL A 9 -6.02 16.94 -12.64
N LYS A 10 -5.10 17.65 -12.02
CA LYS A 10 -3.69 17.26 -11.98
C LYS A 10 -3.52 16.16 -10.94
N LEU A 11 -3.05 14.99 -11.38
CA LEU A 11 -2.78 13.86 -10.51
C LEU A 11 -1.38 13.98 -9.92
N VAL A 12 -1.30 14.01 -8.59
CA VAL A 12 -0.02 14.06 -7.87
C VAL A 12 0.37 12.66 -7.44
N ILE A 13 1.53 12.18 -7.89
CA ILE A 13 2.12 10.91 -7.51
C ILE A 13 3.18 11.20 -6.44
N ILE A 14 3.06 10.59 -5.28
CA ILE A 14 4.00 10.78 -4.16
C ILE A 14 4.84 9.51 -4.02
N LEU A 15 6.16 9.62 -4.16
CA LEU A 15 7.09 8.49 -4.08
C LEU A 15 8.22 8.77 -3.08
N ASP A 16 8.67 7.71 -2.40
CA ASP A 16 9.91 7.73 -1.63
C ASP A 16 11.14 7.56 -2.55
N ASN A 17 12.33 7.58 -1.97
CA ASN A 17 13.59 7.49 -2.71
C ASN A 17 14.06 6.04 -2.98
N ALA A 18 13.17 5.05 -2.94
CA ALA A 18 13.54 3.66 -3.18
C ALA A 18 14.14 3.48 -4.60
N PRO A 19 15.17 2.61 -4.79
CA PRO A 19 15.79 2.39 -6.10
C PRO A 19 14.81 1.94 -7.19
N ALA A 20 13.73 1.27 -6.81
CA ALA A 20 12.64 0.86 -7.70
C ALA A 20 11.94 2.04 -8.39
N HIS A 21 12.05 3.25 -7.84
CA HIS A 21 11.43 4.47 -8.37
C HIS A 21 12.42 5.31 -9.20
N SER A 22 13.62 4.81 -9.53
CA SER A 22 14.68 5.60 -10.19
C SER A 22 14.31 6.15 -11.58
N GLN A 23 13.29 5.60 -12.23
CA GLN A 23 12.88 5.99 -13.59
C GLN A 23 11.59 6.84 -13.60
N SER A 24 10.99 7.13 -12.45
CA SER A 24 9.66 7.76 -12.35
C SER A 24 9.62 9.17 -12.93
N GLU A 25 10.71 9.92 -12.81
CA GLU A 25 10.87 11.27 -13.36
C GLU A 25 10.85 11.25 -14.90
N ASP A 26 11.57 10.32 -15.52
CA ASP A 26 11.62 10.18 -16.99
C ASP A 26 10.27 9.76 -17.56
N LEU A 27 9.54 8.89 -16.85
CA LEU A 27 8.21 8.42 -17.25
C LEU A 27 7.12 9.50 -17.14
N THR A 28 7.31 10.48 -16.25
CA THR A 28 6.33 11.56 -16.00
C THR A 28 6.64 12.85 -16.76
N LYS A 29 7.86 13.00 -17.29
CA LYS A 29 8.37 14.23 -17.94
C LYS A 29 7.47 14.83 -19.02
N ASN A 30 6.77 14.01 -19.81
CA ASN A 30 5.93 14.46 -20.93
C ASN A 30 4.43 14.40 -20.62
N ARG A 31 4.05 14.30 -19.34
CA ARG A 31 2.65 14.22 -18.89
C ARG A 31 2.26 15.48 -18.12
N GLU A 32 1.57 16.40 -18.80
CA GLU A 32 1.09 17.65 -18.21
C GLU A 32 0.00 17.43 -17.14
N ASP A 33 -0.67 16.28 -17.19
CA ASP A 33 -1.70 15.87 -16.25
C ASP A 33 -1.15 15.20 -14.98
N LEU A 34 0.16 14.94 -14.91
CA LEU A 34 0.83 14.36 -13.75
C LEU A 34 1.80 15.33 -13.09
N GLU A 35 1.93 15.20 -11.78
CA GLU A 35 3.01 15.82 -11.00
C GLU A 35 3.66 14.76 -10.12
N LEU A 36 4.98 14.63 -10.20
CA LEU A 36 5.74 13.74 -9.33
C LEU A 36 6.30 14.51 -8.14
N LEU A 37 5.91 14.11 -6.93
CA LEU A 37 6.47 14.60 -5.67
C LEU A 37 7.38 13.53 -5.06
N ARG A 38 8.69 13.75 -5.14
CA ARG A 38 9.67 12.88 -4.46
C ARG A 38 9.88 13.35 -3.02
N LEU A 39 9.70 12.44 -2.08
CA LEU A 39 9.94 12.69 -0.66
C LEU A 39 11.44 12.76 -0.37
N GLY A 40 11.80 13.55 0.64
CA GLY A 40 13.15 13.57 1.18
C GLY A 40 13.55 12.20 1.77
N PRO A 41 14.86 11.89 1.85
CA PRO A 41 15.33 10.67 2.49
C PRO A 41 14.75 10.53 3.91
N TYR A 42 14.44 9.29 4.30
CA TYR A 42 13.97 8.95 5.65
C TYR A 42 12.77 9.77 6.14
N SER A 43 11.84 10.11 5.24
CA SER A 43 10.62 10.90 5.54
C SER A 43 9.32 10.07 5.50
N PRO A 44 9.21 8.92 6.19
CA PRO A 44 8.00 8.08 6.16
C PRO A 44 6.78 8.81 6.73
N MET A 45 6.98 9.74 7.68
CA MET A 45 5.90 10.57 8.23
C MET A 45 5.21 11.45 7.18
N CYS A 46 5.86 11.72 6.05
CA CYS A 46 5.32 12.48 4.94
C CYS A 46 4.69 11.59 3.85
N SER A 47 4.77 10.26 4.00
CA SER A 47 4.27 9.30 3.03
C SER A 47 2.85 8.86 3.39
N PRO A 48 1.83 9.20 2.58
CA PRO A 48 0.44 8.88 2.91
C PRO A 48 0.16 7.37 2.97
N ILE A 49 0.94 6.55 2.26
CA ILE A 49 0.77 5.09 2.26
C ILE A 49 1.08 4.46 3.62
N GLU A 50 1.90 5.11 4.47
CA GLU A 50 2.21 4.60 5.81
C GLU A 50 0.96 4.53 6.69
N GLY A 51 0.04 5.50 6.54
CA GLY A 51 -1.27 5.47 7.21
C GLY A 51 -2.11 4.27 6.77
N CYS A 52 -2.22 4.05 5.45
CA CYS A 52 -2.94 2.90 4.89
C CYS A 52 -2.36 1.58 5.39
N PHE A 53 -1.03 1.45 5.39
CA PHE A 53 -0.36 0.25 5.90
C PHE A 53 -0.50 0.09 7.40
N SER A 54 -0.62 1.16 8.18
CA SER A 54 -0.90 1.08 9.62
C SER A 54 -2.27 0.45 9.88
N VAL A 55 -3.30 0.89 9.16
CA VAL A 55 -4.66 0.31 9.24
C VAL A 55 -4.65 -1.16 8.85
N LEU A 56 -4.05 -1.50 7.70
CA LEU A 56 -3.93 -2.88 7.25
C LEU A 56 -3.19 -3.76 8.27
N LYS A 57 -2.05 -3.29 8.79
CA LYS A 57 -1.28 -4.04 9.82
C LYS A 57 -2.10 -4.23 11.10
N ALA A 58 -2.84 -3.23 11.55
CA ALA A 58 -3.68 -3.34 12.74
C ALA A 58 -4.76 -4.41 12.56
N TRP A 59 -5.39 -4.43 11.38
CA TRP A 59 -6.34 -5.45 11.00
C TRP A 59 -5.70 -6.85 10.99
N ILE A 60 -4.55 -7.03 10.30
CA ILE A 60 -3.87 -8.33 10.21
C ILE A 60 -3.51 -8.83 11.61
N LYS A 61 -2.99 -7.94 12.46
CA LYS A 61 -2.65 -8.27 13.85
C LYS A 61 -3.87 -8.73 14.65
N ALA A 62 -5.02 -8.06 14.51
CA ALA A 62 -6.25 -8.44 15.21
C ALA A 62 -6.74 -9.83 14.75
N PHE A 63 -6.74 -10.09 13.44
CA PHE A 63 -7.10 -11.39 12.89
C PHE A 63 -6.16 -12.52 13.36
N LEU A 64 -4.84 -12.28 13.31
CA LEU A 64 -3.86 -13.27 13.75
C LEU A 64 -3.92 -13.51 15.27
N ALA A 65 -4.20 -12.49 16.07
CA ALA A 65 -4.39 -12.64 17.50
C ALA A 65 -5.62 -13.51 17.82
N PHE A 66 -6.69 -13.38 17.03
CA PHE A 66 -7.88 -14.23 17.16
C PHE A 66 -7.62 -15.69 16.73
N ASN A 67 -6.77 -15.91 15.70
CA ASN A 67 -6.42 -17.23 15.16
C ASN A 67 -5.03 -17.71 15.64
N ALA A 68 -4.65 -17.37 16.88
CA ALA A 68 -3.30 -17.64 17.38
C ALA A 68 -2.97 -19.13 17.46
N ASP A 69 -3.97 -19.97 17.75
CA ASP A 69 -3.88 -21.43 17.74
C ASP A 69 -3.37 -21.95 16.38
N GLN A 70 -3.99 -21.50 15.29
CA GLN A 70 -3.62 -21.87 13.92
C GLN A 70 -2.24 -21.35 13.49
N MET A 71 -1.70 -20.34 14.19
CA MET A 71 -0.39 -19.76 13.88
C MET A 71 0.77 -20.48 14.57
N PHE A 72 0.52 -21.10 15.72
CA PHE A 72 1.56 -21.68 16.58
C PHE A 72 1.48 -23.21 16.71
N ASP A 73 0.29 -23.80 16.64
CA ASP A 73 0.09 -25.24 16.81
C ASP A 73 0.12 -25.97 15.46
N LEU A 74 1.30 -26.01 14.85
CA LEU A 74 1.53 -26.59 13.52
C LEU A 74 2.67 -27.63 13.57
N PRO A 75 2.55 -28.72 12.78
CA PRO A 75 3.65 -29.66 12.57
C PRO A 75 4.94 -28.97 12.12
N TYR A 76 6.08 -29.58 12.45
CA TYR A 76 7.37 -29.09 12.00
C TYR A 76 7.50 -29.24 10.47
N GLY A 77 7.94 -28.17 9.80
CA GLY A 77 8.06 -28.13 8.33
C GLY A 77 6.97 -27.30 7.66
N ASP A 78 5.76 -27.26 8.20
CA ASP A 78 4.61 -26.67 7.50
C ASP A 78 4.33 -25.20 7.91
N LYS A 79 5.06 -24.69 8.90
CA LYS A 79 4.79 -23.36 9.51
C LYS A 79 4.78 -22.20 8.52
N THR A 80 5.68 -22.21 7.54
CA THR A 80 5.80 -21.11 6.57
C THR A 80 4.58 -21.08 5.65
N GLU A 81 4.23 -22.21 5.05
CA GLU A 81 3.11 -22.29 4.11
C GLU A 81 1.78 -21.97 4.79
N TRP A 82 1.52 -22.56 5.96
CA TRP A 82 0.30 -22.29 6.73
C TRP A 82 0.17 -20.82 7.12
N ARG A 83 1.26 -20.19 7.58
CA ARG A 83 1.23 -18.76 7.94
C ARG A 83 0.97 -17.86 6.73
N MET A 84 1.51 -18.21 5.56
CA MET A 84 1.21 -17.48 4.32
C MET A 84 -0.27 -17.59 3.97
N ARG A 85 -0.86 -18.80 4.00
CA ARG A 85 -2.31 -18.97 3.79
C ARG A 85 -3.15 -18.21 4.81
N LEU A 86 -2.72 -18.21 6.08
CA LEU A 86 -3.40 -17.47 7.12
C LEU A 86 -3.38 -15.97 6.85
N LEU A 87 -2.25 -15.41 6.39
CA LEU A 87 -2.13 -14.01 5.97
C LEU A 87 -3.00 -13.68 4.73
N GLU A 88 -3.07 -14.59 3.75
CA GLU A 88 -3.92 -14.42 2.56
C GLU A 88 -5.41 -14.38 2.93
N ASN A 89 -5.85 -15.32 3.76
CA ASN A 89 -7.21 -15.33 4.32
C ASN A 89 -7.49 -14.03 5.07
N ALA A 90 -6.47 -13.54 5.76
CA ALA A 90 -6.57 -12.34 6.52
C ALA A 90 -6.90 -11.14 5.58
N ILE A 91 -6.05 -10.93 4.58
CA ILE A 91 -6.23 -9.86 3.59
C ILE A 91 -7.57 -9.98 2.84
N ALA A 92 -7.96 -11.19 2.45
CA ALA A 92 -9.23 -11.44 1.77
C ALA A 92 -10.45 -11.06 2.62
N GLY A 93 -10.37 -11.28 3.94
CA GLY A 93 -11.42 -10.90 4.89
C GLY A 93 -11.59 -9.39 5.04
N GLU A 94 -10.52 -8.60 4.88
CA GLU A 94 -10.59 -7.14 4.93
C GLU A 94 -11.23 -6.54 3.67
N CYS A 95 -10.92 -7.07 2.47
CA CYS A 95 -11.53 -6.62 1.22
C CYS A 95 -13.06 -6.76 1.17
N CYS A 96 -13.64 -7.61 2.04
CA CYS A 96 -15.07 -7.88 2.11
C CYS A 96 -15.81 -7.06 3.19
N ARG A 97 -15.14 -6.16 3.93
CA ARG A 97 -15.82 -5.31 4.92
C ARG A 97 -16.41 -4.05 4.30
N PRO A 98 -17.66 -3.67 4.62
CA PRO A 98 -18.17 -2.36 4.27
C PRO A 98 -17.37 -1.27 4.98
N LEU A 99 -16.98 -0.24 4.24
CA LEU A 99 -16.42 1.00 4.79
C LEU A 99 -17.51 1.62 5.68
N HIS A 100 -17.22 1.70 6.99
CA HIS A 100 -18.08 2.35 7.99
C HIS A 100 -18.00 3.86 7.89
#